data_AF-A0A1M3MVS5-F1
#
_entry.id   AF-A0A1M3MVS5-F1
#
_cell.length_a   1.000
_cell.length_b   1.000
_cell.length_c   1.000
_cell.angle_alpha   90.00
_cell.angle_beta   90.00
_cell.angle_gamma   90.00
#
_symmetry.space_group_name_H-M   'P 1'
#
loop_
_entity.id
_entity.type
_entity.pdbx_description
1 polymer ?
#
loop_
_entity_poly.entity_id
_entity_poly.type
_entity_poly.pdbx_seq_one_letter_code
_entity_poly.pdbx_strand_id
1 'polypeptide(L)'
;MAVCGVISVRHARAEYQDQTLQFGRQMVGLAKASNHEVTKVIFNGQPVHVGSSVTEDSAAHVLERYEEYCKSNPGQMGVDFTEINKSGTVKPLVKADAPADADADMPAIAKAGYVRSGTDEDGAVICFVKGPKTKPTTGEAFQSFMSTGDLGSFGELRYAYASKGPSGKTLVLTVWTDSTFNLRNMVPEDGQDSPGEDFPEVPRVPNSTRLMAAKADGMPYGVNVYKTTDSPGKTFDFFDREMKSKGWFAYDPEMTEAEHKGQGRAYMKDAVVVTLGTSVQPEGNFVAVGLAGVPADDKLGHR
;
A
#
# COMPACT_ATOMS: atom_id res chain seq x y z
N MET A 1 37.70 -4.56 -17.89
CA MET A 1 36.32 -4.92 -18.25
C MET A 1 35.35 -4.63 -17.07
N ALA A 2 35.40 -3.43 -16.48
CA ALA A 2 34.67 -3.10 -15.24
C ALA A 2 34.11 -1.66 -15.19
N VAL A 3 34.16 -0.91 -16.29
CA VAL A 3 33.72 0.50 -16.35
C VAL A 3 32.28 0.62 -16.88
N CYS A 4 31.77 -0.37 -17.63
CA CYS A 4 30.43 -0.33 -18.19
C CYS A 4 29.30 -0.61 -17.18
N GLY A 5 29.59 -1.23 -16.03
CA GLY A 5 28.56 -1.57 -15.04
C GLY A 5 28.07 -0.39 -14.18
N VAL A 6 28.93 0.59 -13.89
CA VAL A 6 28.59 1.72 -13.00
C VAL A 6 27.68 2.76 -13.68
N ILE A 7 27.79 2.91 -15.00
CA ILE A 7 26.97 3.87 -15.77
C ILE A 7 25.52 3.39 -15.87
N SER A 8 25.29 2.10 -16.10
CA SER A 8 23.93 1.54 -16.27
C SER A 8 23.06 1.65 -15.01
N VAL A 9 23.65 1.50 -13.81
CA VAL A 9 22.90 1.59 -12.54
C VAL A 9 22.40 3.01 -12.27
N ARG A 10 23.16 4.05 -12.67
CA ARG A 10 22.73 5.45 -12.50
C ARG A 10 21.60 5.82 -13.45
N HIS A 11 21.62 5.32 -14.69
CA HIS A 11 20.55 5.60 -15.65
C HIS A 11 19.21 4.99 -15.22
N ALA A 12 19.21 3.75 -14.71
CA ALA A 12 17.99 3.12 -14.21
C ALA A 12 17.37 3.90 -13.04
N ARG A 13 18.19 4.39 -12.09
CA ARG A 13 17.68 5.18 -10.95
C ARG A 13 17.08 6.53 -11.37
N ALA A 14 17.64 7.18 -12.38
CA ALA A 14 17.14 8.45 -12.89
C ALA A 14 15.79 8.28 -13.62
N GLU A 15 15.64 7.22 -14.41
CA GLU A 15 14.41 6.94 -15.17
C GLU A 15 13.20 6.64 -14.26
N TYR A 16 13.42 5.88 -13.17
CA TYR A 16 12.37 5.60 -12.18
C TYR A 16 11.94 6.85 -11.40
N GLN A 17 12.88 7.73 -11.03
CA GLN A 17 12.54 8.98 -10.35
C GLN A 17 11.71 9.91 -11.24
N ASP A 18 11.95 9.92 -12.54
CA ASP A 18 11.23 10.79 -13.47
C ASP A 18 9.77 10.35 -13.66
N GLN A 19 9.49 9.03 -13.72
CA GLN A 19 8.12 8.51 -13.84
C GLN A 19 7.26 8.84 -12.62
N THR A 20 7.78 8.66 -11.40
CA THR A 20 7.05 9.02 -10.17
C THR A 20 6.78 10.52 -10.10
N LEU A 21 7.76 11.36 -10.48
CA LEU A 21 7.59 12.82 -10.47
C LEU A 21 6.59 13.28 -11.54
N GLN A 22 6.62 12.70 -12.73
CA GLN A 22 5.65 13.00 -13.78
C GLN A 22 4.23 12.68 -13.32
N PHE A 23 4.03 11.53 -12.67
CA PHE A 23 2.73 11.16 -12.17
C PHE A 23 2.29 12.02 -10.98
N GLY A 24 3.17 12.29 -10.01
CA GLY A 24 2.87 13.21 -8.90
C GLY A 24 2.39 14.58 -9.41
N ARG A 25 2.99 15.09 -10.49
CA ARG A 25 2.52 16.32 -11.16
C ARG A 25 1.14 16.16 -11.81
N GLN A 26 0.84 15.00 -12.39
CA GLN A 26 -0.51 14.72 -12.91
C GLN A 26 -1.55 14.71 -11.78
N MET A 27 -1.26 14.11 -10.63
CA MET A 27 -2.16 14.07 -9.48
C MET A 27 -2.43 15.45 -8.89
N VAL A 28 -1.41 16.33 -8.84
CA VAL A 28 -1.59 17.75 -8.48
C VAL A 28 -2.63 18.40 -9.39
N GLY A 29 -2.53 18.17 -10.71
CA GLY A 29 -3.49 18.68 -11.69
C GLY A 29 -4.90 18.13 -11.48
N LEU A 30 -5.02 16.82 -11.22
CA LEU A 30 -6.29 16.16 -10.94
C LEU A 30 -6.92 16.57 -9.60
N ALA A 31 -6.13 17.01 -8.63
CA ALA A 31 -6.62 17.56 -7.36
C ALA A 31 -6.89 19.08 -7.44
N LYS A 32 -6.28 19.81 -8.39
CA LYS A 32 -6.19 21.29 -8.40
C LYS A 32 -5.63 21.84 -7.07
N ALA A 33 -4.71 21.09 -6.47
CA ALA A 33 -4.11 21.48 -5.21
C ALA A 33 -2.91 22.42 -5.43
N SER A 34 -2.68 23.33 -4.49
CA SER A 34 -1.49 24.20 -4.50
C SER A 34 -0.23 23.46 -4.05
N ASN A 35 -0.39 22.45 -3.19
CA ASN A 35 0.68 21.60 -2.69
C ASN A 35 0.27 20.12 -2.78
N HIS A 36 1.21 19.26 -3.09
CA HIS A 36 1.04 17.81 -3.07
C HIS A 36 2.30 17.18 -2.53
N GLU A 37 2.17 16.50 -1.40
CA GLU A 37 3.25 15.76 -0.78
C GLU A 37 3.16 14.31 -1.27
N VAL A 38 4.26 13.80 -1.83
CA VAL A 38 4.34 12.41 -2.31
C VAL A 38 5.38 11.66 -1.50
N THR A 39 4.94 10.58 -0.86
CA THR A 39 5.79 9.67 -0.11
C THR A 39 5.78 8.32 -0.79
N LYS A 40 6.96 7.83 -1.16
CA LYS A 40 7.12 6.44 -1.60
C LYS A 40 7.10 5.53 -0.39
N VAL A 41 6.23 4.55 -0.38
CA VAL A 41 6.11 3.51 0.64
C VAL A 41 6.55 2.18 0.04
N ILE A 42 7.44 1.48 0.70
CA ILE A 42 7.81 0.10 0.36
C ILE A 42 6.92 -0.81 1.19
N PHE A 43 5.90 -1.40 0.58
CA PHE A 43 4.94 -2.30 1.20
C PHE A 43 5.20 -3.73 0.74
N ASN A 44 5.54 -4.62 1.66
CA ASN A 44 5.97 -5.99 1.39
C ASN A 44 7.01 -6.09 0.25
N GLY A 45 8.00 -5.19 0.28
CA GLY A 45 9.04 -5.07 -0.75
C GLY A 45 8.57 -4.47 -2.08
N GLN A 46 7.27 -4.13 -2.23
CA GLN A 46 6.71 -3.51 -3.41
C GLN A 46 6.61 -1.99 -3.25
N PRO A 47 7.02 -1.19 -4.23
CA PRO A 47 6.84 0.25 -4.18
C PRO A 47 5.37 0.61 -4.42
N VAL A 48 4.85 1.44 -3.53
CA VAL A 48 3.57 2.14 -3.63
C VAL A 48 3.86 3.61 -3.37
N HIS A 49 3.14 4.51 -3.99
CA HIS A 49 3.29 5.93 -3.75
C HIS A 49 2.00 6.46 -3.14
N VAL A 50 2.14 7.30 -2.12
CA VAL A 50 1.04 7.92 -1.41
C VAL A 50 1.18 9.42 -1.56
N GLY A 51 0.17 10.05 -2.15
CA GLY A 51 0.09 11.48 -2.32
C GLY A 51 -0.99 12.09 -1.44
N SER A 52 -0.70 13.19 -0.77
CA SER A 52 -1.67 13.96 0.03
C SER A 52 -1.76 15.40 -0.47
N SER A 53 -2.97 15.94 -0.54
CA SER A 53 -3.20 17.33 -0.93
C SER A 53 -4.51 17.88 -0.36
N VAL A 54 -4.63 19.21 -0.36
CA VAL A 54 -5.85 19.91 0.04
C VAL A 54 -6.31 20.83 -1.08
N THR A 55 -7.61 20.86 -1.35
CA THR A 55 -8.21 21.68 -2.42
C THR A 55 -9.50 22.35 -1.96
N GLU A 56 -9.87 23.44 -2.63
CA GLU A 56 -11.14 24.16 -2.39
C GLU A 56 -12.32 23.52 -3.15
N ASP A 57 -12.03 22.66 -4.14
CA ASP A 57 -13.07 21.93 -4.87
C ASP A 57 -13.79 20.93 -3.94
N SER A 58 -15.06 20.63 -4.22
CA SER A 58 -15.81 19.59 -3.50
C SER A 58 -15.22 18.20 -3.74
N ALA A 59 -15.42 17.28 -2.80
CA ALA A 59 -15.00 15.88 -2.96
C ALA A 59 -15.59 15.27 -4.24
N ALA A 60 -16.88 15.53 -4.53
CA ALA A 60 -17.53 15.07 -5.75
C ALA A 60 -16.82 15.52 -7.05
N HIS A 61 -16.44 16.80 -7.17
CA HIS A 61 -15.73 17.32 -8.35
C HIS A 61 -14.29 16.82 -8.45
N VAL A 62 -13.61 16.59 -7.32
CA VAL A 62 -12.29 15.96 -7.33
C VAL A 62 -12.41 14.54 -7.89
N LEU A 63 -13.32 13.73 -7.35
CA LEU A 63 -13.50 12.34 -7.77
C LEU A 63 -13.99 12.21 -9.21
N GLU A 64 -14.78 13.15 -9.71
CA GLU A 64 -15.18 13.20 -11.12
C GLU A 64 -13.97 13.34 -12.06
N ARG A 65 -12.99 14.19 -11.71
CA ARG A 65 -11.75 14.32 -12.50
C ARG A 65 -10.91 13.04 -12.50
N TYR A 66 -10.84 12.35 -11.35
CA TYR A 66 -10.18 11.05 -11.27
C TYR A 66 -10.91 9.99 -12.10
N GLU A 67 -12.23 9.96 -12.05
CA GLU A 67 -13.06 9.06 -12.86
C GLU A 67 -12.87 9.32 -14.36
N GLU A 68 -12.89 10.59 -14.80
CA GLU A 68 -12.65 10.96 -16.19
C GLU A 68 -11.25 10.53 -16.66
N TYR A 69 -10.25 10.70 -15.80
CA TYR A 69 -8.89 10.22 -16.05
C TYR A 69 -8.85 8.68 -16.22
N CYS A 70 -9.52 7.94 -15.34
CA CYS A 70 -9.62 6.47 -15.44
C CYS A 70 -10.28 6.03 -16.74
N LYS A 71 -11.38 6.69 -17.14
CA LYS A 71 -12.09 6.41 -18.41
C LYS A 71 -11.24 6.71 -19.64
N SER A 72 -10.42 7.76 -19.59
CA SER A 72 -9.59 8.20 -20.71
C SER A 72 -8.31 7.39 -20.88
N ASN A 73 -7.88 6.66 -19.83
CA ASN A 73 -6.63 5.91 -19.81
C ASN A 73 -6.83 4.46 -19.36
N PRO A 74 -7.79 3.70 -19.93
CA PRO A 74 -8.20 2.41 -19.37
C PRO A 74 -7.05 1.38 -19.41
N GLY A 75 -6.86 0.67 -18.30
CA GLY A 75 -6.11 -0.57 -18.27
C GLY A 75 -6.88 -1.74 -18.89
N GLN A 76 -6.40 -2.96 -18.69
CA GLN A 76 -6.98 -4.18 -19.25
C GLN A 76 -8.06 -4.82 -18.36
N MET A 77 -8.27 -4.32 -17.14
CA MET A 77 -9.29 -4.84 -16.20
C MET A 77 -10.74 -4.50 -16.58
N GLY A 78 -10.97 -3.60 -17.54
CA GLY A 78 -12.31 -3.17 -17.98
C GLY A 78 -12.77 -3.74 -19.32
N VAL A 79 -12.09 -4.74 -19.87
CA VAL A 79 -12.46 -5.33 -21.16
C VAL A 79 -13.22 -6.63 -20.92
N ASP A 80 -14.32 -6.77 -21.64
CA ASP A 80 -15.30 -7.84 -21.56
C ASP A 80 -14.65 -9.24 -21.45
N PHE A 81 -14.75 -9.85 -20.25
CA PHE A 81 -14.26 -11.20 -19.97
C PHE A 81 -14.90 -12.26 -20.87
N THR A 82 -16.00 -11.95 -21.57
CA THR A 82 -16.60 -12.86 -22.55
C THR A 82 -15.71 -13.11 -23.77
N GLU A 83 -14.75 -12.25 -24.10
CA GLU A 83 -13.78 -12.51 -25.18
C GLU A 83 -12.76 -13.59 -24.80
N ILE A 84 -12.41 -13.71 -23.52
CA ILE A 84 -11.46 -14.74 -23.04
C ILE A 84 -12.04 -16.14 -23.26
N ASN A 85 -13.34 -16.31 -23.04
CA ASN A 85 -14.05 -17.57 -23.29
C ASN A 85 -14.11 -17.96 -24.77
N LYS A 86 -14.04 -17.00 -25.69
CA LYS A 86 -14.06 -17.26 -27.15
C LYS A 86 -12.69 -17.66 -27.71
N SER A 87 -11.60 -17.30 -27.05
CA SER A 87 -10.23 -17.57 -27.53
C SER A 87 -9.75 -19.02 -27.37
N GLY A 88 -10.49 -19.88 -26.66
CA GLY A 88 -10.27 -21.34 -26.63
C GLY A 88 -8.99 -21.86 -25.95
N THR A 89 -8.06 -20.98 -25.56
CA THR A 89 -6.74 -21.37 -25.02
C THR A 89 -6.61 -21.30 -23.51
N VAL A 90 -7.58 -20.73 -22.79
CA VAL A 90 -7.58 -20.68 -21.33
C VAL A 90 -8.72 -21.56 -20.82
N LYS A 91 -8.40 -22.68 -20.16
CA LYS A 91 -9.41 -23.46 -19.43
C LYS A 91 -10.10 -22.50 -18.44
N PRO A 92 -11.43 -22.33 -18.50
CA PRO A 92 -12.13 -21.49 -17.54
C PRO A 92 -11.81 -21.96 -16.12
N LEU A 93 -11.34 -21.05 -15.27
CA LEU A 93 -11.10 -21.32 -13.84
C LEU A 93 -12.42 -21.56 -13.07
N VAL A 94 -13.54 -21.28 -13.71
CA VAL A 94 -14.89 -21.59 -13.23
C VAL A 94 -15.41 -22.74 -14.10
N LYS A 95 -15.77 -23.87 -13.50
CA LYS A 95 -16.35 -25.02 -14.23
C LYS A 95 -17.53 -24.57 -15.09
N ALA A 96 -17.72 -25.23 -16.24
CA ALA A 96 -18.77 -24.99 -17.23
C ALA A 96 -20.23 -25.18 -16.72
N ASP A 97 -20.41 -25.35 -15.41
CA ASP A 97 -21.70 -25.43 -14.73
C ASP A 97 -22.07 -24.08 -14.05
N ALA A 98 -21.33 -23.00 -14.34
CA ALA A 98 -21.68 -21.67 -13.87
C ALA A 98 -23.04 -21.26 -14.49
N PRO A 99 -24.03 -20.89 -13.66
CA PRO A 99 -25.36 -20.54 -14.14
C PRO A 99 -25.30 -19.28 -15.03
N ALA A 100 -26.27 -19.10 -15.93
CA ALA A 100 -26.31 -18.04 -16.95
C ALA A 100 -26.29 -16.60 -16.38
N ASP A 101 -26.39 -16.49 -15.06
CA ASP A 101 -26.34 -15.33 -14.18
C ASP A 101 -24.93 -15.00 -13.66
N ALA A 102 -23.88 -15.68 -14.13
CA ALA A 102 -22.48 -15.36 -13.80
C ALA A 102 -22.05 -13.91 -14.12
N ASP A 103 -22.79 -13.22 -15.01
CA ASP A 103 -22.61 -11.78 -15.25
C ASP A 103 -23.01 -10.92 -14.05
N ALA A 104 -23.90 -11.38 -13.16
CA ALA A 104 -24.33 -10.63 -11.98
C ALA A 104 -23.21 -10.51 -10.93
N ASP A 105 -22.36 -11.54 -10.82
CA ASP A 105 -21.36 -11.68 -9.74
C ASP A 105 -19.97 -11.12 -10.09
N MET A 106 -19.76 -10.63 -11.33
CA MET A 106 -18.48 -10.01 -11.66
C MET A 106 -18.27 -8.71 -10.86
N PRO A 107 -17.11 -8.54 -10.19
CA PRO A 107 -16.79 -7.32 -9.45
C PRO A 107 -16.98 -6.07 -10.32
N ALA A 108 -17.52 -4.99 -9.77
CA ALA A 108 -17.79 -3.75 -10.52
C ALA A 108 -16.55 -3.22 -11.28
N ILE A 109 -15.35 -3.41 -10.73
CA ILE A 109 -14.09 -3.03 -11.36
C ILE A 109 -13.81 -3.81 -12.66
N ALA A 110 -14.22 -5.07 -12.72
CA ALA A 110 -14.04 -5.93 -13.89
C ALA A 110 -14.96 -5.52 -15.06
N LYS A 111 -16.11 -4.89 -14.75
CA LYS A 111 -17.08 -4.45 -15.77
C LYS A 111 -16.76 -3.08 -16.34
N ALA A 112 -16.37 -2.13 -15.49
CA ALA A 112 -16.20 -0.74 -15.88
C ALA A 112 -14.72 -0.30 -15.99
N GLY A 113 -13.77 -1.13 -15.55
CA GLY A 113 -12.35 -0.76 -15.44
C GLY A 113 -12.04 0.22 -14.30
N TYR A 114 -13.07 0.72 -13.62
CA TYR A 114 -12.99 1.55 -12.42
C TYR A 114 -14.18 1.29 -11.48
N VAL A 115 -14.04 1.68 -10.22
CA VAL A 115 -15.12 1.73 -9.24
C VAL A 115 -15.12 3.10 -8.59
N ARG A 116 -16.29 3.69 -8.47
CA ARG A 116 -16.55 4.90 -7.69
C ARG A 116 -17.53 4.57 -6.57
N SER A 117 -17.24 5.07 -5.37
CA SER A 117 -18.12 4.95 -4.21
C SER A 117 -18.07 6.23 -3.38
N GLY A 118 -19.12 6.51 -2.63
CA GLY A 118 -19.16 7.65 -1.70
C GLY A 118 -20.40 8.52 -1.87
N THR A 119 -20.34 9.66 -1.21
CA THR A 119 -21.34 10.72 -1.17
C THR A 119 -20.79 12.00 -1.81
N ASP A 120 -21.49 13.12 -1.65
CA ASP A 120 -20.99 14.44 -2.02
C ASP A 120 -19.90 14.96 -1.07
N GLU A 121 -19.84 14.44 0.17
CA GLU A 121 -18.91 14.88 1.21
C GLU A 121 -17.61 14.08 1.23
N ASP A 122 -17.67 12.81 0.87
CA ASP A 122 -16.55 11.90 0.88
C ASP A 122 -16.72 10.77 -0.15
N GLY A 123 -15.62 10.20 -0.61
CA GLY A 123 -15.69 9.07 -1.51
C GLY A 123 -14.35 8.64 -2.06
N ALA A 124 -14.39 7.62 -2.90
CA ALA A 124 -13.21 7.06 -3.53
C ALA A 124 -13.45 6.69 -5.00
N VAL A 125 -12.37 6.74 -5.77
CA VAL A 125 -12.26 6.16 -7.11
C VAL A 125 -11.06 5.23 -7.12
N ILE A 126 -11.25 4.02 -7.63
CA ILE A 126 -10.19 3.02 -7.86
C ILE A 126 -10.25 2.56 -9.31
N CYS A 127 -9.11 2.49 -10.00
CA CYS A 127 -9.03 2.01 -11.37
C CYS A 127 -7.65 1.47 -11.73
N PHE A 128 -7.56 0.78 -12.86
CA PHE A 128 -6.29 0.45 -13.50
C PHE A 128 -6.12 1.33 -14.72
N VAL A 129 -4.96 1.98 -14.84
CA VAL A 129 -4.62 2.80 -16.01
C VAL A 129 -3.49 2.16 -16.80
N LYS A 130 -3.48 2.40 -18.11
CA LYS A 130 -2.42 1.86 -18.99
C LYS A 130 -1.04 2.41 -18.57
N GLY A 131 -0.11 1.50 -18.29
CA GLY A 131 1.30 1.79 -18.02
C GLY A 131 2.24 1.09 -19.02
N PRO A 132 3.56 1.28 -18.88
CA PRO A 132 4.57 0.71 -19.79
C PRO A 132 4.53 -0.82 -19.94
N LYS A 133 4.11 -1.56 -18.90
CA LYS A 133 4.03 -3.04 -18.93
C LYS A 133 2.64 -3.60 -19.17
N THR A 134 1.65 -2.74 -19.36
CA THR A 134 0.27 -3.17 -19.63
C THR A 134 0.23 -3.97 -20.92
N LYS A 135 -0.40 -5.15 -20.84
CA LYS A 135 -0.51 -6.03 -22.00
C LYS A 135 -1.49 -5.46 -23.04
N PRO A 136 -1.29 -5.77 -24.33
CA PRO A 136 -2.19 -5.35 -25.40
C PRO A 136 -3.64 -5.83 -25.23
N THR A 137 -3.84 -7.00 -24.60
CA THR A 137 -5.16 -7.62 -24.43
C THR A 137 -5.36 -8.12 -23.00
N THR A 138 -6.62 -8.23 -22.57
CA THR A 138 -6.99 -8.75 -21.24
C THR A 138 -6.61 -10.21 -21.06
N GLY A 139 -6.70 -11.03 -22.11
CA GLY A 139 -6.25 -12.42 -22.08
C GLY A 139 -4.75 -12.53 -21.77
N GLU A 140 -3.92 -11.73 -22.46
CA GLU A 140 -2.48 -11.68 -22.19
C GLU A 140 -2.17 -11.10 -20.81
N ALA A 141 -2.91 -10.06 -20.38
CA ALA A 141 -2.77 -9.47 -19.05
C ALA A 141 -3.03 -10.51 -17.95
N PHE A 142 -4.11 -11.27 -18.10
CA PHE A 142 -4.51 -12.33 -17.18
C PHE A 142 -3.50 -13.49 -17.16
N GLN A 143 -3.08 -13.98 -18.32
CA GLN A 143 -2.07 -15.03 -18.39
C GLN A 143 -0.74 -14.60 -17.75
N SER A 144 -0.31 -13.37 -18.02
CA SER A 144 0.89 -12.77 -17.43
C SER A 144 0.76 -12.67 -15.91
N PHE A 145 -0.38 -12.19 -15.40
CA PHE A 145 -0.64 -12.11 -13.97
C PHE A 145 -0.69 -13.49 -13.31
N MET A 146 -1.38 -14.47 -13.88
CA MET A 146 -1.43 -15.84 -13.35
C MET A 146 -0.06 -16.51 -13.36
N SER A 147 0.85 -16.11 -14.25
CA SER A 147 2.21 -16.65 -14.29
C SER A 147 3.13 -15.96 -13.29
N THR A 148 3.02 -14.64 -13.14
CA THR A 148 4.03 -13.82 -12.43
C THR A 148 3.53 -13.20 -11.12
N GLY A 149 2.24 -12.90 -11.02
CA GLY A 149 1.64 -12.07 -9.96
C GLY A 149 1.72 -10.56 -10.21
N ASP A 150 2.31 -10.11 -11.32
CA ASP A 150 2.52 -8.69 -11.64
C ASP A 150 1.19 -8.03 -12.07
N LEU A 151 0.68 -7.09 -11.26
CA LEU A 151 -0.52 -6.31 -11.59
C LEU A 151 -0.29 -5.35 -12.75
N GLY A 152 0.96 -4.96 -13.02
CA GLY A 152 1.32 -4.09 -14.13
C GLY A 152 0.90 -4.63 -15.50
N SER A 153 0.66 -5.94 -15.61
CA SER A 153 0.10 -6.55 -16.82
C SER A 153 -1.29 -6.03 -17.16
N PHE A 154 -2.11 -5.74 -16.13
CA PHE A 154 -3.42 -5.12 -16.30
C PHE A 154 -3.36 -3.61 -16.39
N GLY A 155 -2.35 -2.99 -15.82
CA GLY A 155 -2.28 -1.55 -15.64
C GLY A 155 -1.67 -1.21 -14.31
N GLU A 156 -1.48 0.08 -14.12
CA GLU A 156 -1.03 0.61 -12.85
C GLU A 156 -2.25 0.97 -12.01
N LEU A 157 -2.29 0.51 -10.77
CA LEU A 157 -3.40 0.78 -9.87
C LEU A 157 -3.40 2.26 -9.52
N ARG A 158 -4.59 2.86 -9.52
CA ARG A 158 -4.86 4.22 -9.07
C ARG A 158 -6.00 4.18 -8.07
N TYR A 159 -5.79 4.84 -6.94
CA TYR A 159 -6.78 5.06 -5.93
C TYR A 159 -6.75 6.53 -5.54
N ALA A 160 -7.92 7.16 -5.50
CA ALA A 160 -8.11 8.50 -4.96
C ALA A 160 -9.23 8.43 -3.94
N TYR A 161 -8.99 8.99 -2.77
CA TYR A 161 -9.97 9.25 -1.74
C TYR A 161 -10.06 10.75 -1.54
N ALA A 162 -11.28 11.28 -1.53
CA ALA A 162 -11.53 12.68 -1.26
C ALA A 162 -12.52 12.78 -0.11
N SER A 163 -12.28 13.69 0.82
CA SER A 163 -13.18 13.92 1.96
C SER A 163 -13.14 15.36 2.37
N LYS A 164 -14.30 15.92 2.68
CA LYS A 164 -14.42 17.24 3.28
C LYS A 164 -13.78 17.22 4.68
N GLY A 165 -12.79 18.09 4.88
CA GLY A 165 -12.11 18.27 6.15
C GLY A 165 -12.83 19.27 7.06
N PRO A 166 -12.41 19.38 8.34
CA PRO A 166 -13.04 20.29 9.31
C PRO A 166 -12.98 21.77 8.92
N SER A 167 -12.00 22.17 8.11
CA SER A 167 -11.87 23.53 7.59
C SER A 167 -12.83 23.86 6.44
N GLY A 168 -13.66 22.90 6.02
CA GLY A 168 -14.53 23.01 4.84
C GLY A 168 -13.83 22.70 3.52
N LYS A 169 -12.49 22.61 3.49
CA LYS A 169 -11.69 22.22 2.33
C LYS A 169 -11.68 20.70 2.15
N THR A 170 -11.41 20.22 0.94
CA THR A 170 -11.34 18.78 0.66
C THR A 170 -9.90 18.28 0.82
N LEU A 171 -9.70 17.28 1.69
CA LEU A 171 -8.49 16.46 1.74
C LEU A 171 -8.57 15.41 0.64
N VAL A 172 -7.50 15.29 -0.13
CA VAL A 172 -7.37 14.30 -1.21
C VAL A 172 -6.16 13.43 -0.92
N LEU A 173 -6.42 12.15 -0.69
CA LEU A 173 -5.41 11.10 -0.53
C LEU A 173 -5.39 10.26 -1.80
N THR A 174 -4.20 9.97 -2.28
CA THR A 174 -4.00 9.23 -3.53
C THR A 174 -3.00 8.12 -3.29
N VAL A 175 -3.26 6.96 -3.87
CA VAL A 175 -2.37 5.81 -3.80
C VAL A 175 -2.21 5.26 -5.20
N TRP A 176 -0.98 4.99 -5.61
CA TRP A 176 -0.73 4.39 -6.91
C TRP A 176 0.45 3.43 -6.88
N THR A 177 0.42 2.49 -7.81
CA THR A 177 1.51 1.53 -8.01
C THR A 177 2.26 1.83 -9.30
N ASP A 178 3.48 1.32 -9.39
CA ASP A 178 4.23 1.26 -10.64
C ASP A 178 3.88 -0.02 -11.42
N SER A 179 4.29 -0.08 -12.69
CA SER A 179 4.13 -1.24 -13.58
C SER A 179 4.83 -2.53 -13.13
N THR A 180 5.45 -2.59 -11.96
CA THR A 180 6.16 -3.78 -11.45
C THR A 180 5.59 -4.33 -10.14
N PHE A 181 4.40 -3.87 -9.76
CA PHE A 181 3.79 -4.24 -8.49
C PHE A 181 3.28 -5.68 -8.54
N ASN A 182 3.86 -6.55 -7.70
CA ASN A 182 3.52 -7.97 -7.66
C ASN A 182 2.61 -8.31 -6.47
N LEU A 183 1.37 -8.71 -6.75
CA LEU A 183 0.38 -9.03 -5.73
C LEU A 183 0.72 -10.28 -4.91
N ARG A 184 1.49 -11.23 -5.47
CA ARG A 184 1.93 -12.42 -4.71
C ARG A 184 2.85 -12.06 -3.56
N ASN A 185 3.58 -10.95 -3.68
CA ASN A 185 4.41 -10.45 -2.59
C ASN A 185 3.56 -9.82 -1.47
N MET A 186 2.29 -9.48 -1.73
CA MET A 186 1.39 -8.88 -0.74
C MET A 186 0.74 -9.91 0.18
N VAL A 187 0.54 -11.13 -0.32
CA VAL A 187 -0.10 -12.24 0.40
C VAL A 187 0.85 -13.42 0.37
N PRO A 188 1.77 -13.56 1.34
CA PRO A 188 2.68 -14.69 1.37
C PRO A 188 1.91 -15.99 1.61
N GLU A 189 2.53 -17.12 1.25
CA GLU A 189 2.01 -18.44 1.60
C GLU A 189 1.99 -18.62 3.13
N ASP A 190 1.08 -19.47 3.62
CA ASP A 190 0.94 -19.72 5.05
C ASP A 190 2.26 -20.15 5.69
N GLY A 191 2.65 -19.44 6.76
CA GLY A 191 3.89 -19.66 7.50
C GLY A 191 5.14 -19.04 6.88
N GLN A 192 5.05 -18.43 5.69
CA GLN A 192 6.16 -17.68 5.08
C GLN A 192 6.07 -16.19 5.42
N ASP A 193 7.22 -15.58 5.63
CA ASP A 193 7.32 -14.13 5.81
C ASP A 193 6.94 -13.41 4.51
N SER A 194 6.14 -12.36 4.64
CA SER A 194 6.01 -11.38 3.57
C SER A 194 7.37 -10.74 3.29
N PRO A 195 7.69 -10.40 2.02
CA PRO A 195 8.93 -9.72 1.69
C PRO A 195 9.07 -8.40 2.46
N GLY A 196 10.30 -7.97 2.75
CA GLY A 196 10.58 -6.81 3.58
C GLY A 196 11.63 -7.11 4.64
N GLU A 197 11.80 -6.19 5.59
CA GLU A 197 12.85 -6.26 6.61
C GLU A 197 12.28 -5.88 7.98
N ASP A 198 12.88 -6.43 9.02
CA ASP A 198 12.59 -6.00 10.39
C ASP A 198 13.31 -4.66 10.67
N PHE A 199 12.77 -3.84 11.58
CA PHE A 199 13.41 -2.57 11.90
C PHE A 199 14.78 -2.80 12.53
N PRO A 200 15.81 -2.04 12.11
CA PRO A 200 17.09 -2.03 12.82
C PRO A 200 16.89 -1.69 14.29
N GLU A 201 17.65 -2.35 15.16
CA GLU A 201 17.64 -2.22 16.64
C GLU A 201 16.39 -2.73 17.37
N VAL A 202 15.22 -2.78 16.72
CA VAL A 202 13.99 -3.32 17.32
C VAL A 202 14.02 -4.85 17.25
N PRO A 203 13.84 -5.57 18.38
CA PRO A 203 13.82 -7.03 18.36
C PRO A 203 12.60 -7.55 17.56
N ARG A 204 12.83 -8.60 16.77
CA ARG A 204 11.75 -9.31 16.08
C ARG A 204 10.86 -10.03 17.10
N VAL A 205 9.55 -10.07 16.84
CA VAL A 205 8.58 -10.85 17.62
C VAL A 205 8.97 -12.35 17.58
N PRO A 206 9.12 -13.04 18.71
CA PRO A 206 9.44 -14.48 18.73
C PRO A 206 8.32 -15.34 18.15
N ASN A 207 8.67 -16.54 17.67
CA ASN A 207 7.73 -17.55 17.15
C ASN A 207 6.70 -16.96 16.18
N SER A 208 7.16 -16.10 15.28
CA SER A 208 6.29 -15.29 14.46
C SER A 208 6.64 -15.30 12.98
N THR A 209 5.61 -15.10 12.17
CA THR A 209 5.68 -14.91 10.73
C THR A 209 5.23 -13.48 10.42
N ARG A 210 6.02 -12.74 9.65
CA ARG A 210 5.67 -11.39 9.21
C ARG A 210 4.62 -11.48 8.12
N LEU A 211 3.49 -10.81 8.33
CA LEU A 211 2.42 -10.69 7.35
C LEU A 211 2.52 -9.38 6.56
N MET A 212 3.06 -8.35 7.20
CA MET A 212 3.17 -7.02 6.62
C MET A 212 4.48 -6.37 7.02
N ALA A 213 5.11 -5.70 6.07
CA ALA A 213 6.19 -4.75 6.27
C ALA A 213 5.92 -3.52 5.42
N ALA A 214 5.80 -2.34 6.02
CA ALA A 214 5.64 -1.09 5.30
C ALA A 214 6.63 -0.06 5.85
N LYS A 215 7.39 0.60 4.97
CA LYS A 215 8.27 1.71 5.35
C LYS A 215 8.16 2.86 4.36
N ALA A 216 8.15 4.09 4.86
CA ALA A 216 8.28 5.27 4.01
C ALA A 216 9.76 5.41 3.58
N ASP A 217 10.02 5.40 2.28
CA ASP A 217 11.37 5.46 1.72
C ASP A 217 12.05 6.78 2.12
N GLY A 218 13.27 6.68 2.66
CA GLY A 218 14.01 7.84 3.17
C GLY A 218 13.51 8.44 4.49
N MET A 219 12.43 7.92 5.07
CA MET A 219 11.86 8.43 6.33
C MET A 219 12.00 7.38 7.44
N PRO A 220 12.18 7.78 8.71
CA PRO A 220 12.24 6.86 9.85
C PRO A 220 10.84 6.42 10.30
N TYR A 221 9.94 6.13 9.35
CA TYR A 221 8.57 5.69 9.60
C TYR A 221 8.33 4.31 8.98
N GLY A 222 7.73 3.42 9.77
CA GLY A 222 7.30 2.13 9.25
C GLY A 222 6.42 1.37 10.21
N VAL A 223 5.80 0.31 9.70
CA VAL A 223 5.06 -0.67 10.48
C VAL A 223 5.35 -2.08 9.98
N ASN A 224 5.58 -3.00 10.93
CA ASN A 224 5.61 -4.43 10.67
C ASN A 224 4.46 -5.10 11.44
N VAL A 225 3.78 -6.04 10.79
CA VAL A 225 2.74 -6.86 11.43
C VAL A 225 3.16 -8.31 11.37
N TYR A 226 3.10 -8.96 12.53
CA TYR A 226 3.47 -10.35 12.71
C TYR A 226 2.27 -11.16 13.22
N LYS A 227 2.15 -12.40 12.75
CA LYS A 227 1.33 -13.43 13.37
C LYS A 227 2.21 -14.27 14.27
N THR A 228 1.80 -14.51 15.51
CA THR A 228 2.56 -15.29 16.50
C THR A 228 1.66 -16.24 17.26
N THR A 229 2.24 -17.30 17.81
CA THR A 229 1.60 -18.20 18.76
C THR A 229 1.74 -17.73 20.21
N ASP A 230 2.62 -16.76 20.48
CA ASP A 230 2.84 -16.24 21.82
C ASP A 230 1.65 -15.39 22.28
N SER A 231 1.34 -15.41 23.57
CA SER A 231 0.29 -14.57 24.15
C SER A 231 0.72 -13.09 24.16
N PRO A 232 -0.24 -12.15 24.21
CA PRO A 232 0.06 -10.72 24.39
C PRO A 232 1.03 -10.45 25.56
N GLY A 233 0.75 -10.98 26.75
CA GLY A 233 1.61 -10.80 27.92
C GLY A 233 3.05 -11.28 27.71
N LYS A 234 3.23 -12.48 27.15
CA LYS A 234 4.57 -13.01 26.83
C LYS A 234 5.30 -12.13 25.81
N THR A 235 4.57 -11.55 24.85
CA THR A 235 5.11 -10.61 23.87
C THR A 235 5.60 -9.34 24.55
N PHE A 236 4.80 -8.73 25.45
CA PHE A 236 5.23 -7.54 26.19
C PHE A 236 6.43 -7.82 27.09
N ASP A 237 6.42 -8.91 27.85
CA ASP A 237 7.55 -9.29 28.71
C ASP A 237 8.85 -9.47 27.92
N PHE A 238 8.74 -9.99 26.70
CA PHE A 238 9.88 -10.09 25.78
C PHE A 238 10.38 -8.70 25.37
N PHE A 239 9.50 -7.83 24.85
CA PHE A 239 9.91 -6.49 24.42
C PHE A 239 10.42 -5.64 25.58
N ASP A 240 9.80 -5.67 26.74
CA ASP A 240 10.24 -4.91 27.91
C ASP A 240 11.68 -5.27 28.29
N ARG A 241 12.02 -6.57 28.27
CA ARG A 241 13.38 -7.04 28.56
C ARG A 241 14.38 -6.64 27.47
N GLU A 242 14.06 -6.92 26.20
CA GLU A 242 14.96 -6.69 25.07
C GLU A 242 15.16 -5.21 24.75
N MET A 243 14.11 -4.40 24.86
CA MET A 243 14.18 -2.97 24.60
C MET A 243 14.97 -2.28 25.72
N LYS A 244 14.69 -2.60 26.99
CA LYS A 244 15.41 -2.04 28.14
C LYS A 244 16.90 -2.40 28.12
N SER A 245 17.26 -3.64 27.75
CA SER A 245 18.67 -4.05 27.66
C SER A 245 19.44 -3.28 26.56
N LYS A 246 18.73 -2.76 25.55
CA LYS A 246 19.27 -1.91 24.47
C LYS A 246 19.15 -0.41 24.74
N GLY A 247 18.79 -0.01 25.97
CA GLY A 247 18.72 1.38 26.40
C GLY A 247 17.44 2.13 26.02
N TRP A 248 16.40 1.42 25.56
CA TRP A 248 15.10 2.03 25.34
C TRP A 248 14.33 2.22 26.65
N PHE A 249 13.60 3.32 26.74
CA PHE A 249 12.71 3.60 27.88
C PHE A 249 11.27 3.27 27.51
N ALA A 250 10.61 2.45 28.31
CA ALA A 250 9.19 2.17 28.14
C ALA A 250 8.35 3.34 28.68
N TYR A 251 7.42 3.82 27.87
CA TYR A 251 6.41 4.79 28.28
C TYR A 251 5.03 4.20 28.00
N ASP A 252 4.19 4.18 29.03
CA ASP A 252 2.82 3.71 28.96
C ASP A 252 1.92 4.94 28.83
N PRO A 253 1.49 5.33 27.62
CA PRO A 253 0.46 6.35 27.52
C PRO A 253 -0.76 5.79 28.23
N GLU A 254 -1.31 6.51 29.21
CA GLU A 254 -2.56 6.13 29.87
C GLU A 254 -3.66 5.97 28.79
N MET A 255 -3.87 4.75 28.34
CA MET A 255 -4.96 4.39 27.43
C MET A 255 -6.18 4.23 28.33
N THR A 256 -7.02 5.26 28.37
CA THR A 256 -8.14 5.41 29.32
C THR A 256 -9.24 4.35 29.19
N GLU A 257 -9.13 3.40 28.25
CA GLU A 257 -10.11 2.32 28.10
C GLU A 257 -9.46 0.93 28.11
N ALA A 258 -9.69 0.24 29.23
CA ALA A 258 -9.36 -1.16 29.40
C ALA A 258 -10.51 -2.03 28.87
N GLU A 259 -10.68 -2.15 27.55
CA GLU A 259 -11.71 -3.02 26.98
C GLU A 259 -11.16 -4.01 25.93
N HIS A 260 -10.65 -5.12 26.48
CA HIS A 260 -10.75 -6.50 25.96
C HIS A 260 -10.26 -6.88 24.55
N LYS A 261 -9.74 -5.97 23.71
CA LYS A 261 -9.37 -6.34 22.31
C LYS A 261 -7.93 -6.05 21.91
N GLY A 262 -7.16 -5.40 22.77
CA GLY A 262 -5.75 -5.18 22.55
C GLY A 262 -5.05 -4.52 23.72
N GLN A 263 -3.74 -4.64 23.73
CA GLN A 263 -2.84 -3.96 24.65
C GLN A 263 -1.81 -3.21 23.81
N GLY A 264 -1.39 -2.05 24.30
CA GLY A 264 -0.40 -1.19 23.66
C GLY A 264 0.79 -0.96 24.58
N ARG A 265 1.97 -0.75 24.00
CA ARG A 265 3.18 -0.34 24.71
C ARG A 265 3.99 0.58 23.80
N ALA A 266 4.59 1.63 24.36
CA ALA A 266 5.52 2.47 23.61
C ALA A 266 6.91 2.43 24.23
N TYR A 267 7.93 2.55 23.39
CA TYR A 267 9.32 2.67 23.80
C TYR A 267 9.94 3.87 23.11
N MET A 268 10.85 4.57 23.78
CA MET A 268 11.53 5.73 23.23
C MET A 268 13.05 5.62 23.43
N LYS A 269 13.81 6.03 22.41
CA LYS A 269 15.28 6.17 22.42
C LYS A 269 15.66 7.20 21.36
N ASP A 270 16.48 8.20 21.71
CA ASP A 270 17.06 9.16 20.76
C ASP A 270 16.03 9.83 19.81
N ALA A 271 14.89 10.28 20.35
CA ALA A 271 13.76 10.84 19.59
C ALA A 271 13.09 9.88 18.57
N VAL A 272 13.40 8.59 18.67
CA VAL A 272 12.70 7.50 17.99
C VAL A 272 11.71 6.88 18.96
N VAL A 273 10.48 6.67 18.49
CA VAL A 273 9.40 6.00 19.19
C VAL A 273 9.10 4.69 18.48
N VAL A 274 9.03 3.61 19.26
CA VAL A 274 8.49 2.32 18.84
C VAL A 274 7.16 2.12 19.52
N THR A 275 6.11 1.86 18.74
CA THR A 275 4.81 1.45 19.27
C THR A 275 4.63 -0.05 19.05
N LEU A 276 4.07 -0.72 20.04
CA LEU A 276 3.77 -2.14 20.02
C LEU A 276 2.29 -2.29 20.35
N GLY A 277 1.53 -2.92 19.45
CA GLY A 277 0.13 -3.26 19.66
C GLY A 277 -0.07 -4.76 19.49
N THR A 278 -0.81 -5.39 20.38
CA THR A 278 -1.19 -6.80 20.24
C THR A 278 -2.70 -6.92 20.06
N SER A 279 -3.13 -7.84 19.19
CA SER A 279 -4.53 -8.20 19.02
C SER A 279 -4.69 -9.72 19.04
N VAL A 280 -5.78 -10.20 19.65
CA VAL A 280 -6.13 -11.62 19.69
C VAL A 280 -7.32 -11.84 18.77
N GLN A 281 -7.17 -12.72 17.79
CA GLN A 281 -8.21 -13.08 16.83
C GLN A 281 -8.41 -14.61 16.81
N PRO A 282 -9.55 -15.13 16.32
CA PRO A 282 -9.80 -16.57 16.24
C PRO A 282 -8.72 -17.36 15.49
N GLU A 283 -8.09 -16.75 14.49
CA GLU A 283 -7.07 -17.35 13.63
C GLU A 283 -5.64 -17.20 14.16
N GLY A 284 -5.43 -16.51 15.28
CA GLY A 284 -4.14 -16.36 15.94
C GLY A 284 -3.92 -15.01 16.64
N ASN A 285 -2.76 -14.85 17.26
CA ASN A 285 -2.35 -13.59 17.87
C ASN A 285 -1.55 -12.76 16.87
N PHE A 286 -1.81 -11.46 16.86
CA PHE A 286 -1.18 -10.50 15.96
C PHE A 286 -0.44 -9.45 16.76
N VAL A 287 0.70 -9.03 16.24
CA VAL A 287 1.57 -8.02 16.84
C VAL A 287 1.93 -7.00 15.78
N ALA A 288 1.51 -5.76 15.96
CA ALA A 288 1.93 -4.62 15.16
C ALA A 288 3.08 -3.90 15.88
N VAL A 289 4.19 -3.71 15.18
CA VAL A 289 5.34 -2.91 15.62
C VAL A 289 5.41 -1.70 14.71
N GLY A 290 5.16 -0.51 15.25
CA GLY A 290 5.34 0.76 14.56
C GLY A 290 6.66 1.41 14.95
N LEU A 291 7.33 2.06 13.99
CA LEU A 291 8.52 2.86 14.20
C LEU A 291 8.23 4.27 13.70
N ALA A 292 8.51 5.28 14.52
CA ALA A 292 8.48 6.67 14.11
C ALA A 292 9.62 7.45 14.76
N GLY A 293 10.41 8.16 13.97
CA GLY A 293 11.48 9.02 14.48
C GLY A 293 11.52 10.39 13.83
N VAL A 294 12.37 11.24 14.37
CA VAL A 294 12.85 12.43 13.66
C VAL A 294 14.23 12.08 13.09
N PRO A 295 14.52 12.33 11.81
CA PRO A 295 15.87 12.18 11.29
C PRO A 295 16.85 12.97 12.16
N ALA A 296 17.93 12.36 12.61
CA ALA A 296 18.95 13.01 13.44
C ALA A 296 19.65 14.20 12.73
N ASP A 297 19.39 14.39 11.43
CA ASP A 297 20.10 15.29 10.53
C ASP A 297 19.32 16.55 10.10
N ASP A 298 18.24 16.91 10.79
CA ASP A 298 17.78 18.30 10.75
C ASP A 298 18.25 18.99 12.02
N LYS A 299 19.34 19.76 11.88
CA LYS A 299 19.73 20.78 12.84
C LYS A 299 18.45 21.50 13.24
N LEU A 300 17.95 21.21 14.44
CA LEU A 300 16.94 22.00 15.12
C LEU A 300 17.53 23.41 15.17
N GLY A 301 17.14 24.20 14.17
CA GLY A 301 17.68 25.50 13.92
C GLY A 301 17.48 26.30 15.18
N HIS A 302 18.57 26.86 15.68
CA HIS A 302 18.53 28.05 16.52
C HIS A 302 17.49 29.01 15.92
N ARG A 303 16.31 29.07 16.54
CA ARG A 303 15.36 30.17 16.43
C ARG A 303 15.44 30.96 17.71
#